data_AF-A0A0S8IVL0-F1
#
_entry.id   AF-A0A0S8IVL0-F1
#
_cell.length_a   1.000
_cell.length_b   1.000
_cell.length_c   1.000
_cell.angle_alpha   90.00
_cell.angle_beta   90.00
_cell.angle_gamma   90.00
#
_symmetry.space_group_name_H-M   'P 1'
#
loop_
_entity.id
_entity.type
_entity.pdbx_description
1 polymer ?
#
loop_
_entity_poly.entity_id
_entity_poly.type
_entity_poly.pdbx_seq_one_letter_code
_entity_poly.pdbx_strand_id
1 'polypeptide(L)'
;ESVGARVVFNEMQRQFAMLKLQRDVVEQYRTYTYPYRVWGRTRDIRGAVEERDIVGLIHYVQSFCYRQMQDVILREELEVPVLTLEGDLPGPLDARSQVRLESFVEMLH
;
A
#
# COMPACT_ATOMS: atom_id res chain seq x y z
N GLU A 1 13.36 -0.93 7.42
CA GLU A 1 13.41 -1.51 8.78
C GLU A 1 14.50 -0.91 9.67
N SER A 2 15.65 -0.49 9.12
CA SER A 2 16.73 0.18 9.88
C SER A 2 16.33 1.46 10.61
N VAL A 3 15.26 2.12 10.18
CA VAL A 3 14.72 3.37 10.76
C VAL A 3 13.73 3.14 11.91
N GLY A 4 13.63 1.92 12.44
CA GLY A 4 12.78 1.61 13.60
C GLY A 4 11.32 1.24 13.28
N ALA A 5 10.96 1.14 11.99
CA ALA A 5 9.64 0.69 11.53
C ALA A 5 9.68 -0.74 10.98
N ARG A 6 8.53 -1.43 11.00
CA ARG A 6 8.35 -2.77 10.43
C ARG A 6 7.24 -2.79 9.39
N VAL A 7 7.47 -3.48 8.28
CA VAL A 7 6.42 -3.70 7.27
C VAL A 7 5.60 -4.93 7.65
N VAL A 8 4.36 -4.71 8.10
CA VAL A 8 3.43 -5.77 8.53
C VAL A 8 2.35 -6.09 7.49
N PHE A 9 2.32 -5.33 6.40
CA PHE A 9 1.33 -5.45 5.34
C PHE A 9 1.93 -5.06 3.99
N ASN A 10 1.66 -5.89 2.97
CA ASN A 10 1.98 -5.60 1.57
C ASN A 10 0.78 -5.99 0.69
N GLU A 11 0.06 -4.98 0.17
CA GLU A 11 -1.13 -5.16 -0.65
C GLU A 11 -0.86 -6.08 -1.85
N MET A 12 0.19 -5.77 -2.61
CA MET A 12 0.50 -6.47 -3.86
C MET A 12 0.81 -7.94 -3.61
N GLN A 13 1.78 -8.23 -2.74
CA GLN A 13 2.14 -9.62 -2.43
C GLN A 13 0.95 -10.40 -1.88
N ARG A 14 0.13 -9.80 -1.01
CA ARG A 14 -1.09 -10.44 -0.48
C ARG A 14 -2.08 -10.79 -1.58
N GLN A 15 -2.34 -9.85 -2.50
CA GLN A 15 -3.28 -10.05 -3.60
C GLN A 15 -2.78 -11.14 -4.58
N PHE A 16 -1.49 -11.15 -4.91
CA PHE A 16 -0.91 -12.16 -5.78
C PHE A 16 -0.77 -13.55 -5.14
N ALA A 17 -0.67 -13.63 -3.81
CA ALA A 17 -0.62 -14.89 -3.10
C ALA A 17 -1.97 -15.61 -3.02
N MET A 18 -3.09 -14.95 -3.36
CA MET A 18 -4.43 -15.54 -3.37
C MET A 18 -4.79 -16.33 -2.09
N LEU A 19 -4.42 -15.79 -0.91
CA LEU A 19 -4.45 -16.54 0.36
C LEU A 19 -5.85 -17.03 0.79
N LYS A 20 -6.92 -16.43 0.26
CA LYS A 20 -8.30 -16.85 0.50
C LYS A 20 -8.80 -17.68 -0.67
N LEU A 21 -8.54 -18.99 -0.62
CA LEU A 21 -8.98 -19.94 -1.64
C LEU A 21 -10.50 -19.89 -1.81
N GLN A 22 -10.94 -19.74 -3.05
CA GLN A 22 -12.34 -19.80 -3.44
C GLN A 22 -12.70 -21.18 -3.98
N ARG A 23 -14.00 -21.40 -4.23
CA ARG A 23 -14.51 -22.67 -4.75
C ARG A 23 -13.92 -23.09 -6.10
N ASP A 24 -13.53 -22.11 -6.91
CA ASP A 24 -12.99 -22.30 -8.26
C ASP A 24 -12.13 -21.09 -8.67
N VAL A 25 -11.41 -21.23 -9.78
CA VAL A 25 -10.53 -20.19 -10.30
C VAL A 25 -11.30 -18.93 -10.73
N VAL A 26 -12.54 -19.06 -11.21
CA VAL A 26 -13.35 -17.92 -11.66
C VAL A 26 -13.71 -17.03 -10.47
N GLU A 27 -14.16 -17.62 -9.37
CA GLU A 27 -14.43 -16.90 -8.13
C GLU A 27 -13.16 -16.34 -7.51
N GLN A 28 -12.03 -17.06 -7.59
CA GLN A 28 -10.75 -16.53 -7.15
C GLN A 28 -10.42 -15.19 -7.82
N TYR A 29 -10.53 -15.12 -9.15
CA TYR A 29 -10.30 -13.89 -9.92
C TYR A 29 -11.38 -12.82 -9.71
N ARG A 30 -12.61 -13.19 -9.34
CA ARG A 30 -13.66 -12.22 -8.96
C ARG A 30 -13.38 -11.50 -7.64
N THR A 31 -12.66 -12.17 -6.73
CA THR A 31 -12.30 -11.60 -5.42
C THR A 31 -11.04 -10.74 -5.43
N TYR A 32 -10.29 -10.72 -6.54
CA TYR A 32 -9.17 -9.80 -6.71
C TYR A 32 -9.64 -8.36 -6.54
N THR A 33 -8.99 -7.59 -5.65
CA THR A 33 -9.26 -6.15 -5.53
C THR A 33 -8.33 -5.34 -6.44
N TYR A 34 -7.21 -5.94 -6.84
CA TYR A 34 -6.30 -5.45 -7.88
C TYR A 34 -6.65 -6.11 -9.22
N PRO A 35 -6.83 -5.39 -10.36
CA PRO A 35 -6.60 -3.99 -10.62
C PRO A 35 -7.91 -3.16 -10.67
N TYR A 36 -8.91 -3.55 -9.88
CA TYR A 36 -10.26 -2.99 -9.97
C TYR A 36 -10.37 -1.62 -9.29
N ARG A 37 -11.59 -1.07 -9.27
CA ARG A 37 -11.88 0.31 -8.82
C ARG A 37 -11.31 0.58 -7.43
N VAL A 38 -10.79 1.80 -7.26
CA VAL A 38 -10.12 2.28 -6.03
C VAL A 38 -10.92 2.02 -4.74
N TRP A 39 -12.25 2.05 -4.79
CA TRP A 39 -13.13 1.80 -3.64
C TRP A 39 -13.04 0.38 -3.06
N GLY A 40 -12.86 -0.63 -3.92
CA GLY A 40 -12.67 -2.02 -3.45
C GLY A 40 -11.30 -2.19 -2.80
N ARG A 41 -10.30 -1.54 -3.38
CA ARG A 41 -8.92 -1.48 -2.87
C ARG A 41 -8.85 -0.76 -1.51
N THR A 42 -9.44 0.43 -1.37
CA THR A 42 -9.42 1.20 -0.11
C THR A 42 -10.13 0.45 1.02
N ARG A 43 -11.25 -0.22 0.75
CA ARG A 43 -11.95 -1.06 1.73
C ARG A 43 -11.09 -2.22 2.22
N ASP A 44 -10.41 -2.90 1.31
CA ASP A 44 -9.53 -4.03 1.61
C ASP A 44 -8.28 -3.61 2.41
N ILE A 45 -7.76 -2.42 2.13
CA ILE A 45 -6.66 -1.80 2.90
C ILE A 45 -7.16 -1.38 4.28
N ARG A 46 -8.33 -0.74 4.38
CA ARG A 46 -8.92 -0.30 5.66
C ARG A 46 -9.11 -1.48 6.62
N GLY A 47 -9.68 -2.59 6.14
CA GLY A 47 -9.78 -3.79 6.96
C GLY A 47 -8.42 -4.37 7.37
N ALA A 48 -7.40 -4.23 6.51
CA ALA A 48 -6.04 -4.66 6.87
C ALA A 48 -5.37 -3.75 7.91
N VAL A 49 -5.69 -2.44 7.87
CA VAL A 49 -5.24 -1.44 8.85
C VAL A 49 -5.84 -1.74 10.22
N GLU A 50 -7.15 -1.95 10.29
CA GLU A 50 -7.86 -2.30 11.53
C GLU A 50 -7.39 -3.63 12.11
N GLU A 51 -7.23 -4.69 11.30
CA GLU A 51 -6.84 -6.03 11.77
C GLU A 51 -5.42 -6.08 12.34
N ARG A 52 -4.52 -5.18 11.92
CA ARG A 52 -3.08 -5.23 12.21
C ARG A 52 -2.57 -4.03 12.99
N ASP A 53 -3.45 -3.13 13.41
CA ASP A 53 -3.09 -1.85 14.05
C ASP A 53 -2.02 -1.09 13.24
N ILE A 54 -2.22 -1.00 11.92
CA ILE A 54 -1.27 -0.31 11.05
C ILE A 54 -1.34 1.18 11.34
N VAL A 55 -0.23 1.79 11.74
CA VAL A 55 -0.17 3.21 12.10
C VAL A 55 0.11 4.14 10.91
N GLY A 56 0.57 3.61 9.78
CA GLY A 56 0.86 4.39 8.59
C GLY A 56 1.07 3.53 7.36
N LEU A 57 0.86 4.12 6.18
CA LEU A 57 0.94 3.42 4.90
C LEU A 57 1.92 4.10 3.94
N ILE A 58 2.63 3.29 3.16
CA ILE A 58 3.49 3.75 2.07
C ILE A 58 2.80 3.43 0.75
N HIS A 59 2.34 4.45 0.05
CA HIS A 59 1.84 4.34 -1.31
C HIS A 59 3.03 4.44 -2.29
N TYR A 60 3.65 3.29 -2.58
CA TYR A 60 4.72 3.20 -3.55
C TYR A 60 4.15 3.10 -4.97
N VAL A 61 4.45 4.09 -5.81
CA VAL A 61 3.99 4.17 -7.21
C VAL A 61 5.16 4.14 -8.17
N GLN A 62 4.96 3.53 -9.34
CA GLN A 62 5.92 3.62 -10.43
C GLN A 62 5.78 4.96 -11.15
N SER A 63 6.88 5.55 -11.60
CA SER A 63 6.86 6.73 -12.47
C SER A 63 5.93 6.54 -13.67
N PHE A 64 5.15 7.58 -13.98
CA PHE A 64 4.15 7.60 -15.05
C PHE A 64 2.98 6.60 -14.91
N CYS A 65 2.79 6.02 -13.72
CA CYS A 65 1.62 5.18 -13.46
C CYS A 65 0.38 6.04 -13.17
N TYR A 66 -0.73 5.78 -13.86
CA TYR A 66 -2.01 6.47 -13.62
C TYR A 66 -2.49 6.39 -12.16
N ARG A 67 -1.96 5.43 -11.37
CA ARG A 67 -2.24 5.26 -9.95
C ARG A 67 -1.78 6.44 -9.09
N GLN A 68 -0.93 7.34 -9.61
CA GLN A 68 -0.64 8.62 -8.97
C GLN A 68 -1.93 9.41 -8.66
N MET A 69 -2.96 9.32 -9.52
CA MET A 69 -4.26 9.97 -9.27
C MET A 69 -5.06 9.35 -8.11
N GLN A 70 -4.72 8.13 -7.67
CA GLN A 70 -5.38 7.47 -6.54
C GLN A 70 -4.88 7.97 -5.18
N ASP A 71 -3.82 8.76 -5.17
CA ASP A 71 -3.20 9.26 -3.93
C ASP A 71 -4.16 10.09 -3.07
N VAL A 72 -4.92 10.99 -3.72
CA VAL A 72 -5.94 11.80 -3.05
C VAL A 72 -7.00 10.91 -2.42
N ILE A 73 -7.50 9.94 -3.17
CA ILE A 73 -8.55 9.03 -2.71
C ILE A 73 -8.05 8.17 -1.54
N LEU A 74 -6.81 7.69 -1.59
CA LEU A 74 -6.22 6.92 -0.49
C LEU A 74 -6.12 7.77 0.79
N ARG A 75 -5.73 9.04 0.68
CA ARG A 75 -5.67 9.95 1.84
C ARG A 75 -7.04 10.35 2.37
N GLU A 76 -8.05 10.46 1.52
CA GLU A 76 -9.42 10.76 1.94
C GLU A 76 -10.11 9.55 2.60
N GLU A 77 -9.83 8.34 2.12
CA GLU A 77 -10.51 7.13 2.57
C GLU A 77 -9.83 6.40 3.72
N LEU A 78 -8.54 6.63 3.95
CA LEU A 78 -7.78 5.91 4.99
C LEU A 78 -7.55 6.81 6.19
N GLU A 79 -7.81 6.27 7.37
CA GLU A 79 -7.72 7.01 8.65
C GLU A 79 -6.28 7.16 9.15
N VAL A 80 -5.32 6.56 8.44
CA VAL A 80 -3.90 6.55 8.81
C VAL A 80 -3.07 7.38 7.83
N PRO A 81 -1.97 8.00 8.29
CA PRO A 81 -1.10 8.78 7.42
C PRO A 81 -0.58 7.96 6.22
N VAL A 82 -0.55 8.58 5.04
CA VAL A 82 -0.08 7.95 3.79
C VAL A 82 1.13 8.71 3.22
N LEU A 83 2.27 8.04 3.12
CA LEU A 83 3.46 8.52 2.45
C LEU A 83 3.51 8.01 1.01
N THR A 84 3.51 8.92 0.04
CA THR A 84 3.64 8.58 -1.37
C THR A 84 5.11 8.62 -1.79
N LEU A 85 5.64 7.49 -2.23
CA LEU A 85 7.00 7.38 -2.78
C LEU A 85 6.91 6.97 -4.24
N GLU A 86 7.71 7.60 -5.08
CA GLU A 86 7.80 7.28 -6.50
C GLU A 86 9.14 6.61 -6.79
N GLY A 87 9.12 5.53 -7.56
CA GLY A 87 10.32 4.88 -8.06
C GLY A 87 10.12 4.36 -9.48
N ASP A 88 11.19 3.90 -10.12
CA ASP A 88 11.12 3.37 -11.49
C ASP A 88 11.83 2.02 -11.58
N LEU A 89 13.16 2.05 -11.70
CA LEU A 89 13.98 0.85 -11.75
C LEU A 89 14.31 0.31 -10.35
N PRO A 90 14.51 -1.01 -10.21
CA PRO A 90 15.03 -1.59 -8.97
C PRO A 90 16.38 -0.95 -8.63
N GLY A 91 16.50 -0.43 -7.40
CA GLY A 91 17.72 0.24 -6.96
C GLY A 91 17.60 0.74 -5.52
N PRO A 92 18.69 1.30 -4.97
CA PRO A 92 18.64 1.98 -3.69
C PRO A 92 17.69 3.19 -3.77
N LEU A 93 17.04 3.51 -2.64
CA LEU A 93 16.27 4.74 -2.51
C LEU A 93 17.18 5.95 -2.74
N ASP A 94 16.68 6.93 -3.47
CA ASP A 94 17.36 8.22 -3.56
C ASP A 94 17.33 8.94 -2.20
N ALA A 95 18.30 9.83 -1.98
CA ALA A 95 18.47 10.50 -0.69
C ALA A 95 17.22 11.29 -0.26
N ARG A 96 16.45 11.85 -1.20
CA ARG A 96 15.22 12.59 -0.90
C ARG A 96 14.13 11.65 -0.44
N SER A 97 13.93 10.51 -1.09
CA SER A 97 12.96 9.49 -0.65
C SER A 97 13.34 8.90 0.70
N GLN A 98 14.64 8.70 0.97
CA GLN A 98 15.13 8.23 2.25
C GLN A 98 14.78 9.21 3.39
N VAL A 99 15.11 10.50 3.24
CA VAL A 99 14.79 11.51 4.26
C VAL A 99 13.28 11.60 4.50
N ARG A 100 12.46 11.55 3.45
CA ARG A 100 10.99 11.56 3.58
C ARG A 100 10.46 10.35 4.34
N LEU A 101 11.05 9.17 4.12
CA LEU A 101 10.70 7.96 4.83
C LEU A 101 11.09 8.06 6.31
N GLU A 102 12.29 8.56 6.61
CA GLU A 102 12.76 8.80 7.98
C GLU A 102 11.82 9.76 8.73
N SER A 103 11.52 10.93 8.15
CA SER A 103 10.59 11.91 8.75
C SER A 103 9.18 11.36 8.91
N PHE A 104 8.72 10.53 7.96
CA PHE A 104 7.40 9.90 8.06
C PHE A 104 7.33 8.91 9.23
N VAL A 105 8.37 8.08 9.40
CA VAL A 105 8.45 7.16 10.55
C VAL A 105 8.53 7.91 11.87
N GLU A 106 9.31 8.99 11.94
CA GLU A 106 9.40 9.84 13.14
C GLU A 106 8.05 10.47 13.52
N MET A 107 7.26 10.90 12.54
CA MET A 107 5.91 11.46 12.77
C MET A 107 4.90 10.40 13.27
N LEU A 108 5.14 9.11 13.04
CA LEU A 108 4.26 8.02 13.50
C LEU A 108 4.53 7.59 14.95
N HIS A 109 5.62 8.08 15.55
CA HIS A 109 5.95 7.87 16.97
C HIS A 109 5.30 8.93 17.86
#